data_AF-A0A512ITW6-F1
#
_entry.id   AF-A0A512ITW6-F1
#
_cell.length_a   1.000
_cell.length_b   1.000
_cell.length_c   1.000
_cell.angle_alpha   90.00
_cell.angle_beta   90.00
_cell.angle_gamma   90.00
#
_symmetry.space_group_name_H-M   'P 1'
#
loop_
_entity.id
_entity.type
_entity.pdbx_description
1 polymer ?
#
loop_
_entity_poly.entity_id
_entity_poly.type
_entity_poly.pdbx_seq_one_letter_code
_entity_poly.pdbx_strand_id
1 'polypeptide(L)'
;MPRQLLSTAALLALALGLGACGSGRFDGPSARTPRLQPSPEPYAAAPSGAVTSAPLAPPPGATAEPLGAGIVASAAPPVVSEPVLPPTPPPVVATGRSSVVGGWNATDANGSCRVSLSSTPALDLYRATTSGCANKDLAKVSAWDFRDGEVYLYQPGGTVAARLKQASGSLDGALSKSGAALTLAR
;
A
#
# COMPACT_ATOMS: atom_id res chain seq x y z
N MET A 1 -61.02 -23.75 32.21
CA MET A 1 -60.07 -22.71 32.65
C MET A 1 -58.60 -23.15 32.88
N PRO A 2 -58.13 -24.40 32.65
CA PRO A 2 -56.71 -24.75 32.92
C PRO A 2 -55.74 -24.36 31.79
N ARG A 3 -56.21 -24.27 30.53
CA ARG A 3 -55.35 -23.96 29.36
C ARG A 3 -54.79 -22.54 29.35
N GLN A 4 -55.53 -21.57 29.87
CA GLN A 4 -55.09 -20.18 29.98
C GLN A 4 -53.97 -20.01 31.02
N LEU A 5 -54.04 -20.75 32.14
CA LEU A 5 -53.01 -20.78 33.17
C LEU A 5 -51.71 -21.45 32.69
N LEU A 6 -51.82 -22.48 31.84
CA LEU A 6 -50.68 -23.15 31.22
C LEU A 6 -49.96 -22.24 30.20
N SER A 7 -50.70 -21.46 29.40
CA SER A 7 -50.11 -20.52 28.44
C SER A 7 -49.41 -19.33 29.12
N THR A 8 -49.96 -18.79 30.20
CA THR A 8 -49.31 -17.68 30.93
C THR A 8 -48.05 -18.15 31.66
N ALA A 9 -48.05 -19.36 32.23
CA ALA A 9 -46.86 -19.95 32.84
C ALA A 9 -45.73 -20.18 31.81
N ALA A 10 -46.08 -20.65 30.60
CA ALA A 10 -45.10 -20.87 29.53
C ALA A 10 -44.48 -19.56 29.02
N LEU A 11 -45.26 -18.49 28.90
CA LEU A 11 -44.76 -17.17 28.48
C LEU A 11 -43.84 -16.53 29.53
N LEU A 12 -44.14 -16.68 30.83
CA LEU A 12 -43.25 -16.22 31.90
C LEU A 12 -41.91 -16.98 31.89
N ALA A 13 -41.93 -18.30 31.69
CA ALA A 13 -40.71 -19.10 31.63
C ALA A 13 -39.79 -18.72 30.45
N LEU A 14 -40.37 -18.36 29.30
CA LEU A 14 -39.60 -17.88 28.14
C LEU A 14 -38.99 -16.48 28.35
N ALA A 15 -39.68 -15.58 29.06
CA ALA A 15 -39.15 -14.24 29.37
C ALA A 15 -37.97 -14.27 30.36
N LEU A 16 -37.95 -15.25 31.27
CA LEU A 16 -36.87 -15.43 32.26
C LEU A 16 -35.59 -16.08 31.68
N GLY A 17 -35.64 -16.70 30.49
CA GLY A 17 -34.50 -17.40 29.88
C GLY A 17 -33.51 -16.51 29.12
N LEU A 18 -33.91 -15.30 28.72
CA LEU A 18 -33.08 -14.42 27.86
C LEU A 18 -31.95 -13.68 28.60
N GLY A 19 -31.83 -13.81 29.93
CA GLY A 19 -30.83 -13.11 30.75
C GLY A 19 -29.56 -13.90 31.10
N ALA A 20 -29.46 -15.19 30.76
CA ALA A 20 -28.40 -16.08 31.29
C ALA A 20 -27.18 -16.29 30.36
N CYS A 21 -27.09 -15.58 29.22
CA CYS A 21 -25.86 -15.45 28.43
C CYS A 21 -25.22 -14.06 28.61
N GLY A 22 -25.20 -13.57 29.86
CA GLY A 22 -24.40 -12.42 30.28
C GLY A 22 -23.09 -12.89 30.88
N SER A 23 -22.11 -13.14 30.01
CA SER A 23 -20.67 -13.31 30.26
C SER A 23 -20.20 -13.02 31.69
N GLY A 24 -20.18 -14.06 32.52
CA GLY A 24 -19.34 -14.11 33.72
C GLY A 24 -17.86 -14.16 33.33
N ARG A 25 -17.28 -13.00 32.99
CA ARG A 25 -15.85 -12.74 33.13
C ARG A 25 -15.69 -11.79 34.30
N PHE A 26 -15.76 -12.41 35.47
CA PHE A 26 -15.37 -11.90 36.76
C PHE A 26 -13.91 -11.39 36.72
N ASP A 27 -13.68 -10.37 37.53
CA ASP A 27 -12.44 -10.10 38.26
C ASP A 27 -11.42 -9.06 37.72
N GLY A 28 -11.37 -7.95 38.45
CA GLY A 28 -10.19 -7.10 38.61
C GLY A 28 -10.34 -5.65 38.15
N PRO A 29 -10.26 -4.65 39.05
CA PRO A 29 -9.62 -3.39 38.69
C PRO A 29 -8.13 -3.70 38.49
N SER A 30 -7.80 -4.22 37.30
CA SER A 30 -6.43 -4.16 36.80
C SER A 30 -6.11 -2.69 36.67
N ALA A 31 -5.37 -2.16 37.65
CA ALA A 31 -4.49 -1.03 37.46
C ALA A 31 -3.54 -1.39 36.32
N ARG A 32 -4.02 -1.21 35.08
CA ARG A 32 -3.24 -1.34 33.87
C ARG A 32 -2.39 -0.08 33.83
N THR A 33 -1.28 -0.12 34.56
CA THR A 33 -0.17 0.79 34.32
C THR A 33 0.10 0.75 32.82
N PRO A 34 0.15 1.91 32.14
CA PRO A 34 0.59 1.95 30.76
C PRO A 34 2.03 1.46 30.76
N ARG A 35 2.25 0.20 30.34
CA ARG A 35 3.60 -0.23 29.99
C ARG A 35 3.93 0.54 28.72
N LEU A 36 4.71 1.62 28.85
CA LEU A 36 5.35 2.26 27.72
C LEU A 36 6.08 1.14 26.96
N GLN A 37 5.59 0.79 25.77
CA GLN A 37 6.39 0.02 24.85
C GLN A 37 7.55 0.94 24.44
N PRO A 38 8.82 0.51 24.59
CA PRO A 38 9.91 1.27 24.02
C PRO A 38 9.66 1.37 22.51
N SER A 39 9.64 2.61 22.01
CA SER A 39 9.60 2.89 20.58
C SER A 39 10.72 2.08 19.91
N PRO A 40 10.46 1.34 18.82
CA PRO A 40 11.52 0.67 18.08
C PRO A 40 12.56 1.72 17.68
N GLU A 41 13.79 1.50 18.13
CA GLU A 41 14.90 2.40 17.83
C GLU A 41 15.11 2.45 16.32
N PRO A 42 15.27 3.65 15.72
CA PRO A 42 15.55 3.79 14.30
C PRO A 42 16.85 3.04 13.98
N TYR A 43 16.75 1.92 13.27
CA TYR A 43 17.92 1.20 12.77
C TYR A 43 18.61 2.06 11.71
N ALA A 44 19.93 2.27 11.87
CA ALA A 44 20.71 3.01 10.89
C ALA A 44 20.76 2.25 9.56
N ALA A 45 20.50 2.95 8.45
CA ALA A 45 20.57 2.37 7.12
C ALA A 45 21.98 1.82 6.85
N ALA A 46 22.06 0.55 6.43
CA ALA A 46 23.32 -0.05 5.99
C ALA A 46 23.78 0.65 4.69
N PRO A 47 25.08 1.00 4.56
CA PRO A 47 25.57 1.67 3.37
C PRO A 47 25.56 0.72 2.18
N SER A 48 24.75 1.03 1.17
CA SER A 48 24.82 0.39 -0.14
C SER A 48 26.12 0.82 -0.83
N GLY A 49 26.93 -0.15 -1.28
CA GLY A 49 28.17 0.12 -2.03
C GLY A 49 27.91 0.87 -3.34
N ALA A 50 28.89 1.66 -3.78
CA ALA A 50 28.78 2.45 -5.00
C ALA A 50 28.61 1.57 -6.25
N VAL A 51 27.57 1.83 -7.04
CA VAL A 51 27.37 1.21 -8.35
C VAL A 51 28.22 1.98 -9.36
N THR A 52 29.28 1.36 -9.88
CA THR A 52 30.08 1.93 -10.96
C THR A 52 29.44 1.56 -12.30
N SER A 53 29.09 2.57 -13.11
CA SER A 53 28.69 2.37 -14.50
C SER A 53 29.87 2.75 -15.39
N ALA A 54 30.49 1.75 -16.01
CA ALA A 54 31.48 1.96 -17.06
C ALA A 54 30.76 1.97 -18.42
N PRO A 55 30.97 2.98 -19.28
CA PRO A 55 30.47 2.96 -20.65
C PRO A 55 31.03 1.75 -21.41
N LEU A 56 30.17 1.03 -22.13
CA LEU A 56 30.63 0.00 -23.05
C LEU A 56 31.42 0.65 -24.19
N ALA A 57 32.51 -0.01 -24.59
CA ALA A 57 33.32 0.41 -25.72
C ALA A 57 32.45 0.50 -27.01
N PRO A 58 32.66 1.53 -27.85
CA PRO A 58 31.94 1.65 -29.10
C PRO A 58 32.24 0.43 -30.01
N PRO A 59 31.24 -0.05 -30.76
CA PRO A 59 31.40 -1.19 -31.66
C PRO A 59 32.46 -0.90 -32.74
N PRO A 60 33.31 -1.86 -33.09
CA PRO A 60 34.31 -1.71 -34.15
C PRO A 60 33.61 -1.47 -35.49
N GLY A 61 33.86 -0.32 -36.12
CA GLY A 61 33.36 -0.02 -37.47
C GLY A 61 33.07 1.45 -37.80
N ALA A 62 33.14 2.39 -36.87
CA ALA A 62 33.11 3.82 -37.20
C ALA A 62 34.49 4.30 -37.64
N THR A 63 34.86 3.94 -38.87
CA THR A 63 36.06 4.42 -39.55
C THR A 63 36.03 5.93 -39.65
N ALA A 64 37.03 6.57 -39.05
CA ALA A 64 37.45 7.92 -39.38
C ALA A 64 38.01 7.92 -40.81
N GLU A 65 37.55 8.83 -41.67
CA GLU A 65 38.24 9.14 -42.93
C GLU A 65 38.97 10.49 -42.82
N PRO A 66 40.26 10.55 -43.21
CA PRO A 66 41.13 11.71 -43.01
C PRO A 66 41.23 12.55 -44.29
N LEU A 67 41.16 13.87 -44.15
CA LEU A 67 41.63 14.81 -45.18
C LEU A 67 42.37 15.98 -44.51
N GLY A 68 43.66 16.12 -44.86
CA GLY A 68 44.39 17.39 -44.77
C GLY A 68 45.42 17.49 -43.65
N ALA A 69 46.68 17.16 -43.98
CA ALA A 69 47.85 17.51 -43.19
C ALA A 69 48.04 19.04 -43.10
N GLY A 70 48.33 19.54 -41.90
CA GLY A 70 48.67 20.95 -41.67
C GLY A 70 48.88 21.24 -40.20
N ILE A 71 50.06 20.90 -39.67
CA ILE A 71 50.53 21.35 -38.36
C ILE A 71 50.77 22.87 -38.36
N VAL A 72 50.06 23.61 -37.51
CA VAL A 72 50.61 24.76 -36.78
C VAL A 72 49.84 24.94 -35.47
N ALA A 73 50.57 24.95 -34.37
CA ALA A 73 50.08 25.29 -33.04
C ALA A 73 49.57 26.73 -33.05
N SER A 74 48.29 26.92 -32.68
CA SER A 74 47.75 28.24 -32.36
C SER A 74 47.27 28.19 -30.92
N ALA A 75 48.00 28.88 -30.04
CA ALA A 75 47.59 29.13 -28.67
C ALA A 75 46.23 29.84 -28.65
N ALA A 76 45.28 29.29 -27.90
CA ALA A 76 43.95 29.85 -27.66
C ALA A 76 43.74 30.00 -26.13
N PRO A 77 42.99 31.01 -25.68
CA PRO A 77 43.08 31.63 -24.35
C PRO A 77 42.51 30.75 -23.21
N PRO A 78 42.76 31.08 -21.92
CA PRO A 78 42.27 30.28 -20.81
C PRO A 78 40.74 30.22 -20.80
N VAL A 79 40.20 29.03 -21.04
CA VAL A 79 38.80 28.73 -20.75
C VAL A 79 38.61 28.75 -19.24
N VAL A 80 37.89 29.74 -18.77
CA VAL A 80 37.41 29.83 -17.39
C VAL A 80 36.48 28.62 -17.16
N SER A 81 36.92 27.69 -16.33
CA SER A 81 36.09 26.56 -15.89
C SER A 81 34.94 27.07 -15.03
N GLU A 82 33.77 27.25 -15.63
CA GLU A 82 32.53 27.45 -14.90
C GLU A 82 32.15 26.12 -14.21
N PRO A 83 31.84 26.10 -12.90
CA PRO A 83 31.42 24.89 -12.23
C PRO A 83 30.04 24.48 -12.74
N VAL A 84 29.98 23.47 -13.61
CA VAL A 84 28.73 22.82 -13.97
C VAL A 84 28.21 22.07 -12.74
N LEU A 85 27.17 22.61 -12.09
CA LEU A 85 26.47 21.90 -11.02
C LEU A 85 25.88 20.60 -11.58
N PRO A 86 26.02 19.46 -10.86
CA PRO A 86 25.40 18.21 -11.28
C PRO A 86 23.87 18.35 -11.31
N PRO A 87 23.18 17.74 -12.29
CA PRO A 87 21.72 17.78 -12.35
C PRO A 87 21.12 17.17 -11.08
N THR A 88 20.16 17.87 -10.48
CA THR A 88 19.36 17.36 -9.37
C THR A 88 18.71 16.03 -9.78
N PRO A 89 18.91 14.93 -9.03
CA PRO A 89 18.22 13.69 -9.34
C PRO A 89 16.70 13.90 -9.23
N PRO A 90 15.89 13.35 -10.15
CA PRO A 90 14.44 13.44 -10.04
C PRO A 90 13.98 12.84 -8.70
N PRO A 91 12.86 13.32 -8.12
CA PRO A 91 12.34 12.75 -6.91
C PRO A 91 12.10 11.25 -7.14
N VAL A 92 12.85 10.42 -6.41
CA VAL A 92 12.62 8.98 -6.35
C VAL A 92 11.25 8.77 -5.72
N VAL A 93 10.21 8.72 -6.56
CA VAL A 93 8.91 8.20 -6.15
C VAL A 93 9.17 6.74 -5.81
N ALA A 94 9.03 6.38 -4.54
CA ALA A 94 9.17 5.01 -4.05
C ALA A 94 8.10 4.15 -4.73
N THR A 95 8.42 3.67 -5.92
CA THR A 95 7.57 2.88 -6.81
C THR A 95 7.88 1.44 -6.50
N GLY A 96 7.06 0.83 -5.64
CA GLY A 96 7.31 -0.54 -5.26
C GLY A 96 6.24 -1.08 -4.34
N ARG A 97 6.05 -2.40 -4.36
CA ARG A 97 5.10 -3.11 -3.50
C ARG A 97 5.17 -2.70 -2.02
N SER A 98 6.35 -2.44 -1.48
CA SER A 98 6.52 -2.00 -0.08
C SER A 98 5.94 -0.63 0.21
N SER A 99 5.86 0.27 -0.79
CA SER A 99 5.32 1.63 -0.62
C SER A 99 3.80 1.65 -0.47
N VAL A 100 3.11 0.62 -1.00
CA VAL A 100 1.66 0.49 -0.91
C VAL A 100 1.19 -0.29 0.33
N VAL A 101 2.11 -0.94 1.04
CA VAL A 101 1.81 -1.62 2.31
C VAL A 101 1.50 -0.61 3.40
N GLY A 102 0.44 -0.84 4.15
CA GLY A 102 -0.01 0.02 5.24
C GLY A 102 -1.52 0.14 5.35
N GLY A 103 -1.96 0.99 6.27
CA GLY A 103 -3.36 1.41 6.38
C GLY A 103 -3.67 2.56 5.44
N TRP A 104 -4.83 2.48 4.79
CA TRP A 104 -5.36 3.42 3.82
C TRP A 104 -6.81 3.76 4.16
N ASN A 105 -7.19 5.00 3.92
CA ASN A 105 -8.56 5.47 3.90
C ASN A 105 -9.02 5.52 2.44
N ALA A 106 -9.93 4.62 2.09
CA ALA A 106 -10.54 4.50 0.79
C ALA A 106 -11.81 5.33 0.72
N THR A 107 -11.87 6.30 -0.19
CA THR A 107 -13.04 7.12 -0.46
C THR A 107 -13.60 6.74 -1.83
N ASP A 108 -14.88 6.35 -1.85
CA ASP A 108 -15.64 6.07 -3.06
C ASP A 108 -16.91 6.93 -3.11
N ALA A 109 -17.73 6.76 -4.15
CA ALA A 109 -18.99 7.48 -4.30
C ALA A 109 -20.03 7.17 -3.19
N ASN A 110 -19.88 6.07 -2.44
CA ASN A 110 -20.80 5.63 -1.40
C ASN A 110 -20.33 6.02 0.02
N GLY A 111 -19.07 6.44 0.19
CA GLY A 111 -18.52 6.91 1.45
C GLY A 111 -17.03 6.61 1.60
N SER A 112 -16.55 6.64 2.85
CA SER A 112 -15.16 6.35 3.22
C SER A 112 -15.05 5.05 4.02
N CYS A 113 -13.99 4.27 3.81
CA CYS A 113 -13.70 3.09 4.60
C CYS A 113 -12.21 2.82 4.77
N ARG A 114 -11.85 1.91 5.70
CA ARG A 114 -10.44 1.59 5.97
C ARG A 114 -10.03 0.35 5.22
N VAL A 115 -8.88 0.42 4.56
CA VAL A 115 -8.25 -0.68 3.83
C VAL A 115 -6.85 -0.86 4.40
N SER A 116 -6.46 -2.07 4.74
CA SER A 116 -5.12 -2.40 5.18
C SER A 116 -4.50 -3.38 4.21
N LEU A 117 -3.40 -2.98 3.59
CA LEU A 117 -2.62 -3.78 2.65
C LEU A 117 -1.39 -4.30 3.40
N SER A 118 -1.29 -5.62 3.55
CA SER A 118 -0.17 -6.28 4.23
C SER A 118 0.67 -7.07 3.23
N SER A 119 1.99 -7.14 3.42
CA SER A 119 2.89 -8.01 2.66
C SER A 119 2.82 -9.50 3.06
N THR A 120 1.89 -9.88 3.93
CA THR A 120 1.65 -11.28 4.30
C THR A 120 1.11 -12.08 3.10
N PRO A 121 1.69 -13.24 2.76
CA PRO A 121 1.22 -14.06 1.65
C PRO A 121 -0.16 -14.69 1.93
N ALA A 122 -0.99 -14.78 0.89
CA ALA A 122 -2.35 -15.34 0.90
C ALA A 122 -2.68 -15.95 -0.47
N LEU A 123 -2.57 -17.28 -0.60
CA LEU A 123 -2.91 -18.04 -1.82
C LEU A 123 -2.40 -17.37 -3.11
N ASP A 124 -1.08 -17.18 -3.19
CA ASP A 124 -0.34 -16.52 -4.30
C ASP A 124 -0.40 -14.99 -4.36
N LEU A 125 -1.25 -14.37 -3.55
CA LEU A 125 -1.41 -12.91 -3.46
C LEU A 125 -0.95 -12.39 -2.09
N TYR A 126 -1.09 -11.08 -1.86
CA TYR A 126 -0.85 -10.46 -0.56
C TYR A 126 -2.16 -10.23 0.19
N ARG A 127 -2.12 -10.24 1.52
CA ARG A 127 -3.31 -10.09 2.35
C ARG A 127 -3.80 -8.64 2.35
N ALA A 128 -5.09 -8.44 2.04
CA ALA A 128 -5.80 -7.18 2.22
C ALA A 128 -6.95 -7.37 3.21
N THR A 129 -7.23 -6.35 4.00
CA THR A 129 -8.42 -6.32 4.86
C THR A 129 -9.12 -4.99 4.78
N THR A 130 -10.44 -5.01 4.69
CA THR A 130 -11.27 -3.82 4.64
C THR A 130 -12.19 -3.75 5.85
N SER A 131 -12.43 -2.56 6.40
CA SER A 131 -13.35 -2.34 7.50
C SER A 131 -14.21 -1.10 7.27
N GLY A 132 -15.51 -1.24 7.56
CA GLY A 132 -16.48 -0.16 7.44
C GLY A 132 -16.83 0.25 6.00
N CYS A 133 -16.59 -0.60 5.00
CA CYS A 133 -16.92 -0.26 3.61
C CYS A 133 -18.42 -0.37 3.34
N ALA A 134 -19.03 0.75 2.93
CA ALA A 134 -20.40 0.80 2.43
C ALA A 134 -20.56 0.05 1.10
N ASN A 135 -19.50 0.05 0.29
CA ASN A 135 -19.45 -0.65 -0.98
C ASN A 135 -19.22 -2.16 -0.79
N LYS A 136 -20.13 -2.98 -1.32
CA LYS A 136 -20.08 -4.44 -1.21
C LYS A 136 -18.88 -5.08 -1.94
N ASP A 137 -18.39 -4.46 -3.01
CA ASP A 137 -17.23 -4.96 -3.74
C ASP A 137 -15.93 -4.72 -2.97
N LEU A 138 -15.78 -3.55 -2.33
CA LEU A 138 -14.66 -3.29 -1.41
C LEU A 138 -14.75 -4.17 -0.16
N ALA A 139 -15.94 -4.31 0.44
CA ALA A 139 -16.13 -5.08 1.66
C ALA A 139 -15.76 -6.57 1.50
N LYS A 140 -15.75 -7.07 0.27
CA LYS A 140 -15.34 -8.44 -0.06
C LYS A 140 -13.85 -8.57 -0.39
N VAL A 141 -13.06 -7.49 -0.40
CA VAL A 141 -11.64 -7.58 -0.74
C VAL A 141 -10.89 -8.34 0.35
N SER A 142 -10.14 -9.36 -0.05
CA SER A 142 -9.35 -10.20 0.85
C SER A 142 -7.88 -10.28 0.47
N ALA A 143 -7.55 -9.94 -0.78
CA ALA A 143 -6.20 -10.05 -1.30
C ALA A 143 -5.86 -8.87 -2.21
N TRP A 144 -4.57 -8.62 -2.40
CA TRP A 144 -4.05 -7.60 -3.29
C TRP A 144 -2.76 -8.05 -3.98
N ASP A 145 -2.42 -7.40 -5.09
CA ASP A 145 -1.16 -7.57 -5.80
C ASP A 145 -0.65 -6.23 -6.32
N PHE A 146 0.64 -6.16 -6.60
CA PHE A 146 1.28 -5.00 -7.23
C PHE A 146 1.99 -5.43 -8.52
N ARG A 147 1.51 -4.94 -9.65
CA ARG A 147 2.03 -5.25 -10.99
C ARG A 147 2.11 -3.97 -11.80
N ASP A 148 3.24 -3.75 -12.47
CA ASP A 148 3.42 -2.64 -13.42
C ASP A 148 3.12 -1.24 -12.86
N GLY A 149 3.30 -1.03 -11.55
CA GLY A 149 2.99 0.25 -10.89
C GLY A 149 1.53 0.41 -10.45
N GLU A 150 0.72 -0.63 -10.63
CA GLU A 150 -0.68 -0.68 -10.26
C GLU A 150 -0.93 -1.68 -9.13
N VAL A 151 -1.85 -1.34 -8.23
CA VAL A 151 -2.38 -2.18 -7.17
C VAL A 151 -3.69 -2.79 -7.65
N TYR A 152 -3.74 -4.11 -7.63
CA TYR A 152 -4.93 -4.90 -7.94
C TYR A 152 -5.53 -5.41 -6.64
N LEU A 153 -6.80 -5.09 -6.37
CA LEU A 153 -7.54 -5.64 -5.24
C LEU A 153 -8.38 -6.81 -5.70
N TYR A 154 -8.37 -7.90 -4.94
CA TYR A 154 -9.04 -9.17 -5.25
C TYR A 154 -10.07 -9.54 -4.20
N GLN A 155 -11.20 -10.10 -4.66
CA GLN A 155 -12.20 -10.74 -3.82
C GLN A 155 -11.92 -12.25 -3.70
N PRO A 156 -12.51 -12.93 -2.72
CA PRO A 156 -12.54 -14.40 -2.66
C PRO A 156 -12.99 -14.98 -4.00
N GLY A 157 -12.22 -15.94 -4.51
CA GLY A 157 -12.45 -16.53 -5.84
C GLY A 157 -11.63 -15.90 -6.97
N GLY A 158 -10.74 -14.94 -6.67
CA GLY A 158 -9.76 -14.40 -7.63
C GLY A 158 -10.28 -13.32 -8.56
N THR A 159 -11.50 -12.82 -8.34
CA THR A 159 -12.05 -11.71 -9.14
C THR A 159 -11.47 -10.37 -8.71
N VAL A 160 -11.08 -9.54 -9.68
CA VAL A 160 -10.58 -8.19 -9.42
C VAL A 160 -11.73 -7.28 -8.97
N ALA A 161 -11.61 -6.72 -7.77
CA ALA A 161 -12.55 -5.74 -7.22
C ALA A 161 -12.25 -4.33 -7.73
N ALA A 162 -10.98 -3.92 -7.70
CA ALA A 162 -10.55 -2.58 -8.08
C ALA A 162 -9.12 -2.62 -8.62
N ARG A 163 -8.80 -1.61 -9.43
CA ARG A 163 -7.45 -1.35 -9.93
C ARG A 163 -7.08 0.07 -9.57
N LEU A 164 -5.94 0.24 -8.89
CA LEU A 164 -5.46 1.53 -8.43
C LEU A 164 -4.07 1.77 -8.96
N LYS A 165 -3.78 2.99 -9.37
CA LYS A 165 -2.45 3.45 -9.76
C LYS A 165 -1.81 4.16 -8.59
N GLN A 166 -0.53 3.92 -8.40
CA GLN A 166 0.23 4.65 -7.40
C GLN A 166 0.43 6.10 -7.87
N ALA A 167 -0.13 7.03 -7.11
CA ALA A 167 0.15 8.46 -7.21
C ALA A 167 1.12 8.88 -6.10
N SER A 168 1.52 10.15 -6.07
CA SER A 168 2.48 10.69 -5.10
C SER A 168 1.91 10.72 -3.67
N GLY A 169 1.87 9.55 -3.01
CA GLY A 169 1.35 9.37 -1.65
C GLY A 169 -0.11 8.91 -1.57
N SER A 170 -0.82 8.81 -2.69
CA SER A 170 -2.18 8.26 -2.81
C SER A 170 -2.23 7.11 -3.81
N LEU A 171 -3.34 6.39 -3.81
CA LEU A 171 -3.65 5.31 -4.72
C LEU A 171 -4.98 5.64 -5.37
N ASP A 172 -4.96 5.98 -6.66
CA ASP A 172 -6.13 6.47 -7.39
C ASP A 172 -6.56 5.45 -8.44
N GLY A 173 -7.85 5.18 -8.54
CA GLY A 173 -8.32 4.08 -9.35
C GLY A 173 -9.82 4.04 -9.55
N ALA A 174 -10.28 2.88 -10.01
CA ALA A 174 -11.70 2.62 -10.20
C ALA A 174 -12.06 1.19 -9.81
N LEU A 175 -13.30 1.02 -9.37
CA LEU A 175 -13.88 -0.29 -9.13
C LEU A 175 -14.16 -1.01 -10.44
N SER A 176 -13.74 -2.27 -10.54
CA SER A 176 -13.89 -3.07 -11.76
C SER A 176 -15.34 -3.44 -12.06
N LYS A 177 -16.21 -3.50 -11.04
CA LYS A 177 -17.63 -3.87 -11.20
C LYS A 177 -18.51 -2.68 -11.56
N SER A 178 -18.36 -1.56 -10.83
CA SER A 178 -19.22 -0.38 -10.96
C SER A 178 -18.61 0.76 -11.78
N GLY A 179 -17.30 0.72 -12.06
CA GLY A 179 -16.58 1.84 -12.70
C GLY A 179 -16.46 3.08 -11.82
N ALA A 180 -16.91 3.04 -10.56
CA ALA A 180 -16.85 4.19 -9.67
C ALA A 180 -15.40 4.53 -9.32
N ALA A 181 -15.10 5.84 -9.28
CA ALA A 181 -13.81 6.33 -8.85
C ALA A 181 -13.53 5.95 -7.40
N LEU A 182 -12.29 5.57 -7.13
CA LEU A 182 -11.83 5.13 -5.83
C LEU A 182 -10.46 5.77 -5.56
N THR A 183 -10.37 6.52 -4.46
CA THR A 183 -9.11 7.13 -4.02
C THR A 183 -8.75 6.60 -2.64
N LEU A 184 -7.52 6.15 -2.49
CA LEU A 184 -6.94 5.68 -1.23
C LEU A 184 -5.87 6.67 -0.78
N ALA A 185 -6.06 7.24 0.41
CA ALA A 185 -5.11 8.16 1.05
C ALA A 185 -4.64 7.60 2.40
N ARG A 186 -3.47 8.02 2.88
CA ARG A 186 -2.97 7.62 4.21
C ARG A 186 -3.55 8.50 5.33
#